data_AF-A0A814MGD3-F1
#
_entry.id   AF-A0A814MGD3-F1
#
_cell.length_a   1.000
_cell.length_b   1.000
_cell.length_c   1.000
_cell.angle_alpha   90.00
_cell.angle_beta   90.00
_cell.angle_gamma   90.00
#
_symmetry.space_group_name_H-M   'P 1'
#
loop_
_entity.id
_entity.type
_entity.pdbx_description
1 polymer ?
#
loop_
_entity_poly.entity_id
_entity_poly.type
_entity_poly.pdbx_seq_one_letter_code
_entity_poly.pdbx_strand_id
1 'polypeptide(L)'
;MADVGLLKGGNNSKSDDNFNDCASAHTAHSIRDWFKEQNIEVLPWCPRSPDLCPIENLWSFMDAKLVNTRITSIDHLKQVLNKEWLSVTTE
;
A
#
# COMPACT_ATOMS: atom_id res chain seq x y z
N MET A 1 -5.28 23.79 44.13
CA MET A 1 -6.32 22.76 44.29
C MET A 1 -6.08 21.73 43.20
N ALA A 2 -5.56 20.55 43.56
CA ALA A 2 -5.76 19.32 42.76
C ALA A 2 -7.26 18.97 42.81
N ASP A 3 -7.89 18.21 41.92
CA ASP A 3 -7.52 16.85 41.53
C ASP A 3 -8.40 16.32 40.37
N VAL A 4 -7.84 15.32 39.68
CA VAL A 4 -8.34 14.23 38.80
C VAL A 4 -9.71 14.21 38.09
N GLY A 5 -9.62 13.67 36.86
CA GLY A 5 -10.58 12.70 36.27
C GLY A 5 -11.14 13.21 34.94
N LEU A 6 -11.00 12.55 33.80
CA LEU A 6 -11.10 11.12 33.55
C LEU A 6 -10.46 10.80 32.19
N LEU A 7 -9.44 9.94 32.22
CA LEU A 7 -9.02 9.17 31.06
C LEU A 7 -10.21 8.32 30.59
N LYS A 8 -10.71 8.57 29.37
CA LYS A 8 -11.42 7.54 28.61
C LYS A 8 -10.50 7.07 27.49
N GLY A 9 -9.90 5.91 27.72
CA GLY A 9 -9.27 5.11 26.69
C GLY A 9 -10.28 4.45 25.75
N GLY A 10 -9.76 3.95 24.63
CA GLY A 10 -10.47 3.21 23.59
C GLY A 10 -10.48 4.04 22.29
N ASN A 11 -9.78 3.69 21.22
CA ASN A 11 -9.39 2.36 20.75
C ASN A 11 -8.03 2.41 20.02
N ASN A 12 -7.18 1.42 20.30
CA ASN A 12 -6.11 1.02 19.40
C ASN A 12 -6.74 0.45 18.12
N SER A 13 -7.17 1.30 17.21
CA SER A 13 -7.19 0.94 15.79
C SER A 13 -5.79 1.27 15.30
N LYS A 14 -5.01 0.25 14.98
CA LYS A 14 -3.79 0.41 14.20
C LYS A 14 -4.15 1.33 13.03
N SER A 15 -3.46 2.46 12.89
CA SER A 15 -3.53 3.20 11.65
C SER A 15 -2.94 2.26 10.61
N ASP A 16 -3.79 1.70 9.75
CA ASP A 16 -3.32 1.05 8.55
C ASP A 16 -2.81 2.20 7.66
N ASP A 17 -1.52 2.50 7.83
CA ASP A 17 -0.82 3.58 7.15
C ASP A 17 -0.93 3.38 5.63
N ASN A 18 -1.83 4.12 4.98
CA ASN A 18 -2.12 3.99 3.55
C ASN A 18 -1.09 4.79 2.73
N PHE A 19 -0.12 4.08 2.13
CA PHE A 19 0.90 4.65 1.25
C PHE A 19 0.37 4.89 -0.18
N ASN A 20 0.61 6.09 -0.71
CA ASN A 20 0.15 6.49 -2.04
C ASN A 20 1.30 7.13 -2.84
N ASP A 21 1.45 6.75 -4.11
CA ASP A 21 2.52 7.16 -5.03
C ASP A 21 2.39 8.61 -5.55
N CYS A 22 1.38 9.34 -5.09
CA CYS A 22 1.05 10.71 -5.53
C CYS A 22 0.71 10.83 -7.03
N ALA A 23 0.30 9.74 -7.69
CA ALA A 23 -0.24 9.81 -9.05
C ALA A 23 -1.45 10.75 -9.10
N SER A 24 -1.66 11.45 -10.23
CA SER A 24 -2.76 12.41 -10.39
C SER A 24 -4.14 11.77 -10.17
N ALA A 25 -4.28 10.50 -10.53
CA ALA A 25 -5.48 9.71 -10.26
C ALA A 25 -5.77 9.58 -8.76
N HIS A 26 -4.74 9.42 -7.93
CA HIS A 26 -4.87 9.18 -6.50
C HIS A 26 -4.92 10.47 -5.67
N THR A 27 -4.76 11.64 -6.30
CA THR A 27 -4.87 12.97 -5.68
C THR A 27 -6.13 13.72 -6.10
N ALA A 28 -6.96 13.11 -6.97
CA ALA A 28 -8.24 13.65 -7.39
C ALA A 28 -9.18 13.91 -6.19
N HIS A 29 -10.02 14.93 -6.31
CA HIS A 29 -10.96 15.32 -5.24
C HIS A 29 -11.90 14.19 -4.83
N SER A 30 -12.47 13.48 -5.81
CA SER A 30 -13.37 12.35 -5.55
C SER A 30 -12.70 11.23 -4.72
N ILE A 31 -11.43 10.95 -5.00
CA ILE A 31 -10.65 9.95 -4.25
C ILE A 31 -10.35 10.42 -2.83
N ARG A 32 -9.99 11.70 -2.67
CA ARG A 32 -9.77 12.31 -1.35
C ARG A 32 -11.02 12.31 -0.48
N ASP A 33 -12.18 12.57 -1.07
CA ASP A 33 -13.44 12.57 -0.35
C ASP A 33 -13.86 11.16 0.06
N TRP A 34 -13.67 10.17 -0.82
CA TRP A 34 -13.86 8.76 -0.46
C TRP A 34 -12.94 8.31 0.69
N PHE A 35 -11.65 8.69 0.69
CA PHE A 35 -10.76 8.36 1.82
C PHE A 35 -11.25 8.94 3.15
N LYS A 36 -11.77 10.16 3.15
CA LYS A 36 -12.38 10.76 4.36
C LYS A 36 -13.61 10.00 4.82
N GLU A 37 -14.49 9.61 3.89
CA GLU A 37 -15.70 8.82 4.18
C GLU A 37 -15.35 7.45 4.77
N GLN A 38 -14.27 6.82 4.32
CA GLN A 38 -13.78 5.55 4.85
C GLN A 38 -12.92 5.68 6.11
N ASN A 39 -12.70 6.91 6.61
CA ASN A 39 -11.82 7.19 7.75
C ASN A 39 -10.40 6.64 7.55
N ILE A 40 -9.90 6.69 6.30
CA ILE A 40 -8.55 6.26 5.93
C ILE A 40 -7.63 7.48 6.01
N GLU A 41 -6.64 7.43 6.89
CA GLU A 41 -5.60 8.44 6.97
C GLU A 41 -4.54 8.19 5.89
N VAL A 42 -4.39 9.15 4.98
CA VAL A 42 -3.35 9.10 3.93
C VAL A 42 -2.12 9.82 4.45
N LEU A 43 -1.00 9.09 4.57
CA LEU A 43 0.26 9.69 5.03
C LEU A 43 0.76 10.76 4.04
N PRO A 44 1.26 11.92 4.53
CA PRO A 44 1.87 12.93 3.68
C PRO A 44 3.21 12.38 3.13
N TRP A 45 3.25 12.11 1.83
CA TRP A 45 4.43 11.60 1.15
C TRP A 45 5.04 12.64 0.21
N CYS A 46 6.38 12.61 0.06
CA CYS A 46 7.08 13.44 -0.90
C CYS A 46 6.76 12.97 -2.34
N PRO A 47 6.17 13.82 -3.20
CA PRO A 47 5.92 13.45 -4.58
C PRO A 47 7.25 13.22 -5.31
N ARG A 48 7.35 12.13 -6.10
CA ARG A 48 8.49 11.78 -6.98
C ARG A 48 9.73 11.17 -6.31
N SER A 49 9.54 10.28 -5.33
CA SER A 49 10.60 9.37 -4.85
C SER A 49 10.22 7.91 -5.15
N PRO A 50 10.38 7.43 -6.40
CA PRO A 50 10.09 6.04 -6.77
C PRO A 50 10.92 5.05 -5.94
N ASP A 51 12.14 5.43 -5.59
CA ASP A 51 13.09 4.76 -4.69
C ASP A 51 12.54 4.53 -3.27
N LEU A 52 11.55 5.32 -2.85
CA LEU A 52 10.92 5.17 -1.54
C LEU A 52 9.55 4.48 -1.63
N CYS A 53 9.02 4.16 -2.81
CA CYS A 53 7.72 3.51 -2.94
C CYS A 53 7.87 1.99 -2.74
N PRO A 54 7.33 1.40 -1.64
CA PRO A 54 7.54 -0.02 -1.36
C PRO A 54 6.99 -0.94 -2.46
N ILE A 55 5.96 -0.49 -3.19
CA ILE A 55 5.37 -1.26 -4.29
C ILE A 55 6.29 -1.36 -5.51
N GLU A 56 7.11 -0.33 -5.79
CA GLU A 56 8.06 -0.33 -6.91
C GLU A 56 9.20 -1.35 -6.66
N ASN A 57 9.63 -1.45 -5.41
CA ASN A 57 10.58 -2.48 -4.98
C ASN A 57 9.99 -3.89 -5.15
N LEU A 58 8.71 -4.05 -4.83
CA LEU A 58 8.00 -5.32 -4.99
C LEU A 58 7.82 -5.70 -6.46
N TRP A 59 7.44 -4.74 -7.32
CA TRP A 59 7.37 -4.96 -8.77
C TRP A 59 8.72 -5.36 -9.35
N SER A 60 9.79 -4.65 -8.98
CA SER A 60 11.16 -4.98 -9.41
C SER A 60 11.58 -6.40 -8.99
N PHE A 61 11.21 -6.83 -7.78
CA PHE A 61 11.47 -8.19 -7.30
C PHE A 61 10.70 -9.23 -8.12
N MET A 62 9.41 -9.00 -8.37
CA MET A 62 8.58 -9.90 -9.18
C MET A 62 9.08 -9.99 -10.62
N ASP A 63 9.43 -8.87 -11.25
CA ASP A 63 9.97 -8.84 -12.61
C ASP A 63 11.26 -9.64 -12.73
N ALA A 64 12.15 -9.55 -11.74
CA ALA A 64 13.39 -10.33 -11.69
C ALA A 64 13.12 -11.85 -11.64
N LYS A 65 12.04 -12.29 -10.99
CA LYS A 65 11.63 -13.71 -10.97
C LYS A 65 11.07 -14.17 -12.31
N LEU A 66 10.42 -13.26 -13.04
CA LEU A 66 9.74 -13.56 -14.29
C LEU A 66 10.63 -13.47 -15.53
N VAL A 67 11.80 -12.85 -15.44
CA VAL A 67 12.69 -12.55 -16.60
C VAL A 67 13.01 -13.78 -17.46
N ASN A 68 13.07 -14.97 -16.87
CA ASN A 68 13.38 -16.23 -17.56
C ASN A 68 12.15 -17.12 -17.81
N THR A 69 10.95 -16.64 -17.51
CA THR A 69 9.70 -17.40 -17.67
C THR A 69 9.05 -17.09 -19.01
N ARG A 70 8.86 -18.10 -19.86
CA ARG A 70 8.13 -17.93 -21.11
C ARG A 70 6.63 -17.82 -20.87
N ILE A 71 6.11 -16.61 -20.90
CA ILE A 71 4.67 -16.35 -20.82
C ILE A 71 4.01 -16.61 -22.18
N THR A 72 2.90 -17.36 -22.19
CA THR A 72 2.24 -17.84 -23.42
C THR A 72 0.78 -17.38 -23.54
N SER A 73 0.19 -16.88 -22.46
CA SER A 73 -1.17 -16.32 -22.43
C SER A 73 -1.34 -15.41 -21.21
N ILE A 74 -2.43 -14.63 -21.19
CA ILE A 74 -2.80 -13.80 -20.03
C ILE A 74 -3.09 -14.68 -18.81
N ASP A 75 -3.73 -15.83 -18.98
CA ASP A 75 -4.02 -16.73 -17.85
C ASP A 75 -2.76 -17.37 -17.29
N HIS A 76 -1.81 -17.72 -18.16
CA HIS A 76 -0.49 -18.18 -17.72
C HIS A 76 0.24 -17.07 -16.94
N LEU A 77 0.22 -15.82 -17.43
CA LEU A 77 0.78 -14.68 -16.70
C LEU A 77 0.17 -14.53 -15.29
N LYS A 78 -1.16 -14.55 -15.20
CA LYS A 78 -1.87 -14.46 -13.91
C LYS A 78 -1.47 -15.58 -12.95
N GLN A 79 -1.35 -16.81 -13.43
CA GLN A 79 -0.95 -17.95 -12.60
C GLN A 79 0.47 -17.78 -12.07
N VAL A 80 1.42 -17.39 -12.92
CA VAL A 80 2.81 -17.20 -12.49
C VAL A 80 2.92 -16.02 -11.52
N LEU A 81 2.26 -14.89 -11.79
CA LEU A 81 2.22 -13.74 -10.88
C LEU A 81 1.67 -14.11 -9.49
N ASN A 82 0.54 -14.82 -9.44
CA ASN A 82 -0.03 -15.28 -8.17
C ASN A 82 0.91 -16.22 -7.41
N LYS A 83 1.56 -17.14 -8.12
CA LYS A 83 2.53 -18.07 -7.53
C LYS A 83 3.72 -17.31 -6.93
N GLU A 84 4.33 -16.41 -7.68
CA GLU A 84 5.48 -15.63 -7.20
C GLU A 84 5.08 -14.71 -6.05
N TRP A 85 3.90 -14.06 -6.13
CA TRP A 85 3.36 -13.23 -5.05
C TRP A 85 3.22 -13.99 -3.73
N LEU A 86 2.64 -15.19 -3.77
CA LEU A 86 2.46 -16.04 -2.59
C LEU A 86 3.78 -16.62 -2.05
N SER A 87 4.86 -16.58 -2.85
CA SER A 87 6.19 -17.01 -2.42
C SER A 87 6.98 -15.91 -1.70
N VAL A 88 6.51 -14.66 -1.74
CA VAL A 88 7.10 -13.54 -1.00
C VAL A 88 6.86 -13.80 0.49
N THR A 89 7.91 -14.23 1.20
CA THR A 89 7.86 -14.45 2.64
C THR A 89 8.01 -13.13 3.39
N THR A 90 7.29 -12.99 4.49
CA THR A 90 7.56 -11.96 5.50
C THR A 90 8.55 -12.56 6.49
N GLU A 91 9.79 -12.07 6.52
CA GLU A 91 10.73 -12.32 7.62
C GLU A 91 10.41 -11.41 8.81
#